data_AF-A0A5E4KUI0-F1
#
_entry.id   AF-A0A5E4KUI0-F1
#
_cell.length_a   1.000
_cell.length_b   1.000
_cell.length_c   1.000
_cell.angle_alpha   90.00
_cell.angle_beta   90.00
_cell.angle_gamma   90.00
#
_symmetry.space_group_name_H-M   'P 1'
#
loop_
_entity.id
_entity.type
_entity.pdbx_description
1 polymer ?
#
loop_
_entity_poly.entity_id
_entity_poly.type
_entity_poly.pdbx_seq_one_letter_code
_entity_poly.pdbx_strand_id
1 'polypeptide(L)'
;MVRPRIFVSSTYYDLKHIRSSLENFIEAMGFEAILSEKGNIAFSPEIPLDESCFREAENADIFVIIIGGRYGSERSGSKEQTKKQFYDRCESITKKEYFVAVKKNIPTYILVERSVYVDYETFLKNKVNESVNYAHVDSANIFYLIEEILSQPKNNPVHQFDRYSDIEAWLKDQWAGLFRELINQRSKQTQISSLASQVSLLAEINETLKRYMEEIMSKVSPESLELISNESKRLDSFKQDKELEKSMIYGFLIGYGILMDDLKNALITSKSIEDFIENVVKKADPDSTYKLQEILLEDWMIDINKARKILGLDPLIYIGS
;
A
#
# COMPACT_ATOMS: atom_id res chain seq x y z
N MET A 1 10.54 -9.20 -25.23
CA MET A 1 9.76 -8.14 -24.55
C MET A 1 9.15 -8.75 -23.30
N VAL A 2 9.22 -8.05 -22.17
CA VAL A 2 8.60 -8.51 -20.91
C VAL A 2 7.10 -8.29 -21.01
N ARG A 3 6.31 -9.33 -20.75
CA ARG A 3 4.84 -9.26 -20.76
C ARG A 3 4.35 -9.10 -19.31
N PRO A 4 3.33 -8.28 -19.06
CA PRO A 4 2.70 -8.24 -17.74
C PRO A 4 2.22 -9.63 -17.32
N ARG A 5 2.50 -9.99 -16.08
CA ARG A 5 2.27 -11.31 -15.51
C ARG A 5 0.99 -11.31 -14.70
N ILE A 6 0.03 -12.14 -15.08
CA ILE A 6 -1.29 -12.23 -14.44
C ILE A 6 -1.38 -13.56 -13.73
N PHE A 7 -1.42 -13.52 -12.40
CA PHE A 7 -1.60 -14.71 -11.59
C PHE A 7 -3.08 -15.03 -11.44
N VAL A 8 -3.47 -16.24 -11.84
CA VAL A 8 -4.84 -16.73 -11.73
C VAL A 8 -4.92 -17.76 -10.62
N SER A 9 -5.47 -17.34 -9.49
CA SER A 9 -5.84 -18.20 -8.38
C SER A 9 -7.30 -18.61 -8.48
N SER A 10 -7.64 -19.79 -7.96
CA SER A 10 -9.03 -20.23 -7.88
C SER A 10 -9.21 -21.18 -6.72
N THR A 11 -10.39 -21.15 -6.11
CA THR A 11 -10.70 -22.07 -5.01
C THR A 11 -10.75 -23.54 -5.46
N TYR A 12 -10.95 -23.86 -6.76
CA TYR A 12 -11.35 -25.24 -7.12
C TYR A 12 -11.13 -25.75 -8.58
N TYR A 13 -11.22 -27.09 -8.76
CA TYR A 13 -11.02 -27.86 -10.01
C TYR A 13 -12.15 -27.70 -11.07
N ASP A 14 -13.39 -27.44 -10.67
CA ASP A 14 -14.53 -27.26 -11.59
C ASP A 14 -14.40 -26.06 -12.51
N LEU A 15 -13.55 -25.13 -12.09
CA LEU A 15 -13.23 -23.95 -12.86
C LEU A 15 -12.19 -24.25 -13.94
N LYS A 16 -11.75 -25.50 -14.17
CA LYS A 16 -10.74 -25.84 -15.18
C LYS A 16 -11.07 -25.27 -16.57
N HIS A 17 -12.34 -25.34 -16.98
CA HIS A 17 -12.80 -24.76 -18.25
C HIS A 17 -12.74 -23.23 -18.24
N ILE A 18 -13.16 -22.60 -17.15
CA ILE A 18 -13.10 -21.14 -16.97
C ILE A 18 -11.65 -20.65 -16.95
N ARG A 19 -10.78 -21.34 -16.22
CA ARG A 19 -9.35 -21.05 -16.12
C ARG A 19 -8.63 -21.20 -17.45
N SER A 20 -8.89 -22.28 -18.19
CA SER A 20 -8.33 -22.46 -19.53
C SER A 20 -8.83 -21.39 -20.51
N SER A 21 -10.09 -20.99 -20.39
CA SER A 21 -10.64 -19.90 -21.21
C SER A 21 -9.99 -18.57 -20.82
N LEU A 22 -9.81 -18.32 -19.52
CA LEU A 22 -9.17 -17.12 -18.98
C LEU A 22 -7.70 -17.02 -19.40
N GLU A 23 -6.96 -18.12 -19.36
CA GLU A 23 -5.58 -18.22 -19.88
C GLU A 23 -5.53 -17.79 -21.35
N ASN A 24 -6.36 -18.38 -22.21
CA ASN A 24 -6.41 -18.03 -23.63
C ASN A 24 -6.71 -16.55 -23.85
N PHE A 25 -7.60 -15.96 -23.06
CA PHE A 25 -7.93 -14.54 -23.11
C PHE A 25 -6.77 -13.64 -22.67
N ILE A 26 -6.10 -13.99 -21.57
CA ILE A 26 -4.93 -13.27 -21.05
C ILE A 26 -3.81 -13.28 -22.10
N GLU A 27 -3.53 -14.45 -22.67
CA GLU A 27 -2.52 -14.61 -23.72
C GLU A 27 -2.90 -13.87 -25.01
N ALA A 28 -4.18 -13.90 -25.41
CA ALA A 28 -4.68 -13.19 -26.58
C ALA A 28 -4.54 -11.67 -26.47
N MET A 29 -4.56 -11.12 -25.26
CA MET A 29 -4.27 -9.69 -25.02
C MET A 29 -2.78 -9.36 -24.94
N GLY A 30 -1.91 -10.36 -25.03
CA GLY A 30 -0.45 -10.19 -25.02
C GLY A 30 0.17 -10.22 -23.63
N PHE A 31 -0.56 -10.67 -22.61
CA PHE A 31 -0.06 -10.88 -21.25
C PHE A 31 0.47 -12.30 -21.05
N GLU A 32 1.13 -12.55 -19.92
CA GLU A 32 1.59 -13.86 -19.48
C GLU A 32 0.64 -14.38 -18.40
N ALA A 33 -0.02 -15.51 -18.65
CA ALA A 33 -0.90 -16.15 -17.67
C ALA A 33 -0.11 -17.13 -16.78
N ILE A 34 -0.15 -16.91 -15.47
CA ILE A 34 0.45 -17.81 -14.48
C ILE A 34 -0.67 -18.62 -13.81
N LEU A 35 -0.63 -19.94 -14.01
CA LEU A 35 -1.53 -20.89 -13.38
C LEU A 35 -0.69 -21.96 -12.66
N SER A 36 -1.04 -22.24 -11.40
CA SER A 36 -0.36 -23.22 -10.55
C SER A 36 -0.35 -24.66 -11.09
N GLU A 37 -1.36 -25.04 -11.89
CA GLU A 37 -1.59 -26.42 -12.30
C GLU A 37 -0.80 -26.87 -13.56
N LYS A 38 -0.38 -25.92 -14.40
CA LYS A 38 0.08 -26.22 -15.77
C LYS A 38 1.61 -26.28 -15.92
N GLY A 39 2.36 -26.18 -14.83
CA GLY A 39 3.82 -26.27 -14.86
C GLY A 39 4.54 -25.01 -15.36
N ASN A 40 3.85 -23.87 -15.46
CA ASN A 40 4.46 -22.55 -15.74
C ASN A 40 5.21 -21.96 -14.52
N ILE A 41 5.24 -22.69 -13.41
CA ILE A 41 6.01 -22.34 -12.21
C ILE A 41 7.29 -23.17 -12.23
N ALA A 42 8.44 -22.50 -12.16
CA ALA A 42 9.72 -23.19 -12.04
C ALA A 42 9.77 -23.87 -10.67
N PHE A 43 9.51 -25.17 -10.63
CA PHE A 43 9.57 -25.95 -9.40
C PHE A 43 11.03 -26.21 -9.03
N SER A 44 11.47 -25.61 -7.93
CA SER A 44 12.72 -26.01 -7.30
C SER A 44 12.52 -27.32 -6.57
N PRO A 45 13.34 -28.36 -6.81
CA PRO A 45 13.23 -29.64 -6.09
C PRO A 45 13.51 -29.51 -4.58
N GLU A 46 14.03 -28.37 -4.14
CA GLU A 46 14.34 -28.04 -2.74
C GLU A 46 13.21 -27.32 -2.01
N ILE A 47 12.12 -26.92 -2.70
CA ILE A 47 11.07 -26.06 -2.15
C ILE A 47 9.69 -26.75 -2.25
N PRO A 48 8.84 -26.69 -1.21
CA PRO A 48 7.46 -27.15 -1.29
C PRO A 48 6.68 -26.50 -2.45
N LEU A 49 5.77 -27.27 -3.08
CA LEU A 49 5.00 -26.82 -4.26
C LEU A 49 4.18 -25.54 -4.00
N ASP A 50 3.65 -25.42 -2.79
CA ASP A 50 2.89 -24.28 -2.30
C ASP A 50 3.76 -23.02 -2.15
N GLU A 51 4.99 -23.15 -1.66
CA GLU A 51 5.93 -22.01 -1.58
C GLU A 51 6.33 -21.46 -2.96
N SER A 52 6.43 -22.34 -3.97
CA SER A 52 6.68 -21.91 -5.35
C SER A 52 5.50 -21.10 -5.91
N CYS A 53 4.26 -21.47 -5.58
CA CYS A 53 3.05 -20.72 -5.96
C CYS A 53 2.99 -19.35 -5.27
N PHE A 54 3.38 -19.27 -4.00
CA PHE A 54 3.41 -17.99 -3.27
C PHE A 54 4.43 -17.01 -3.85
N ARG A 55 5.62 -17.50 -4.27
CA ARG A 55 6.62 -16.66 -4.94
C ARG A 55 6.12 -16.10 -6.26
N GLU A 56 5.40 -16.90 -7.05
CA GLU A 56 4.85 -16.40 -8.31
C GLU A 56 3.69 -15.42 -8.10
N ALA A 57 2.86 -15.63 -7.08
CA ALA A 57 1.83 -14.67 -6.69
C ALA A 57 2.44 -13.33 -6.21
N GLU A 58 3.57 -13.37 -5.50
CA GLU A 58 4.31 -12.18 -5.05
C GLU A 58 4.93 -11.37 -6.22
N ASN A 59 5.30 -12.06 -7.30
CA ASN A 59 5.95 -11.47 -8.48
C ASN A 59 4.98 -11.20 -9.64
N ALA A 60 3.67 -11.26 -9.40
CA ALA A 60 2.65 -10.96 -10.39
C ALA A 60 2.40 -9.45 -10.49
N ASP A 61 2.05 -8.98 -11.69
CA ASP A 61 1.65 -7.59 -11.92
C ASP A 61 0.16 -7.38 -11.64
N ILE A 62 -0.66 -8.42 -11.87
CA ILE A 62 -2.10 -8.45 -11.59
C ILE A 62 -2.45 -9.79 -10.96
N PHE A 63 -3.34 -9.76 -9.97
CA PHE A 63 -3.88 -10.95 -9.33
C PHE A 63 -5.36 -11.10 -9.68
N VAL A 64 -5.78 -12.29 -10.11
CA VAL A 64 -7.17 -12.64 -10.37
C VAL A 64 -7.53 -13.84 -9.53
N ILE A 65 -8.55 -13.73 -8.69
CA ILE A 65 -9.08 -14.84 -7.89
C ILE A 65 -10.48 -15.21 -8.31
N ILE A 66 -10.71 -16.50 -8.54
CA ILE A 66 -12.02 -17.05 -8.88
C ILE A 66 -12.53 -17.92 -7.72
N ILE A 67 -13.68 -17.53 -7.16
CA ILE A 67 -14.34 -18.20 -6.03
C ILE A 67 -15.57 -18.92 -6.58
N GLY A 68 -15.47 -20.26 -6.67
CA GLY A 68 -16.55 -21.16 -7.05
C GLY A 68 -17.06 -22.01 -5.88
N GLY A 69 -18.20 -22.67 -6.08
CA GLY A 69 -18.96 -23.30 -4.99
C GLY A 69 -18.89 -24.83 -4.87
N ARG A 70 -18.73 -25.54 -6.00
CA ARG A 70 -18.93 -27.00 -6.09
C ARG A 70 -17.69 -27.77 -6.57
N TYR A 71 -17.62 -29.06 -6.20
CA TYR A 71 -16.87 -30.12 -6.90
C TYR A 71 -17.68 -30.79 -8.00
N GLY A 72 -17.05 -31.00 -9.15
CA GLY A 72 -17.62 -31.69 -10.29
C GLY A 72 -17.53 -33.17 -10.06
N SER A 73 -18.69 -33.81 -10.10
CA SER A 73 -18.77 -35.27 -10.14
C SER A 73 -18.11 -35.80 -11.43
N GLU A 74 -17.02 -36.55 -11.29
CA GLU A 74 -17.01 -38.02 -11.49
C GLU A 74 -15.59 -38.61 -11.59
N ARG A 75 -15.22 -39.42 -10.59
CA ARG A 75 -14.77 -40.80 -10.85
C ARG A 75 -14.94 -41.63 -9.59
N SER A 76 -15.77 -42.65 -9.69
CA SER A 76 -16.03 -43.66 -8.67
C SER A 76 -14.74 -44.10 -7.95
N GLY A 77 -14.69 -43.95 -6.62
CA GLY A 77 -13.83 -44.81 -5.79
C GLY A 77 -12.98 -44.21 -4.67
N SER A 78 -12.90 -42.89 -4.46
CA SER A 78 -12.04 -42.34 -3.39
C SER A 78 -12.80 -42.00 -2.10
N LYS A 79 -12.36 -42.64 -1.01
CA LYS A 79 -12.90 -42.61 0.36
C LYS A 79 -13.02 -41.19 0.92
N GLU A 80 -14.12 -40.90 1.61
CA GLU A 80 -14.51 -39.58 2.15
C GLU A 80 -13.49 -38.94 3.12
N GLN A 81 -12.63 -39.72 3.77
CA GLN A 81 -11.68 -39.22 4.78
C GLN A 81 -10.49 -38.44 4.19
N THR A 82 -10.15 -38.63 2.90
CA THR A 82 -9.04 -37.91 2.23
C THR A 82 -9.49 -36.57 1.65
N LYS A 83 -10.80 -36.37 1.48
CA LYS A 83 -11.35 -35.18 0.83
C LYS A 83 -11.26 -33.96 1.74
N LYS A 84 -11.68 -34.07 3.02
CA LYS A 84 -11.67 -32.97 4.01
C LYS A 84 -10.29 -32.30 4.19
N GLN A 85 -9.24 -33.11 4.35
CA GLN A 85 -7.87 -32.61 4.49
C GLN A 85 -7.32 -31.96 3.22
N PHE A 86 -7.77 -32.40 2.05
CA PHE A 86 -7.41 -31.80 0.76
C PHE A 86 -8.14 -30.46 0.53
N TYR A 87 -9.42 -30.36 0.93
CA TYR A 87 -10.20 -29.11 0.90
C TYR A 87 -9.56 -28.03 1.78
N ASP A 88 -9.27 -28.35 3.04
CA ASP A 88 -8.64 -27.41 3.98
C ASP A 88 -7.27 -26.92 3.45
N ARG A 89 -6.55 -27.79 2.74
CA ARG A 89 -5.24 -27.46 2.15
C ARG A 89 -5.36 -26.53 0.94
N CYS A 90 -6.26 -26.79 -0.01
CA CYS A 90 -6.40 -25.94 -1.20
C CYS A 90 -6.98 -24.56 -0.85
N GLU A 91 -7.92 -24.53 0.10
CA GLU A 91 -8.48 -23.30 0.62
C GLU A 91 -7.43 -22.46 1.36
N SER A 92 -6.63 -23.09 2.23
CA SER A 92 -5.55 -22.39 2.92
C SER A 92 -4.46 -21.88 1.96
N ILE A 93 -4.23 -22.55 0.83
CA ILE A 93 -3.30 -22.06 -0.22
C ILE A 93 -3.90 -20.83 -0.92
N THR A 94 -5.12 -20.93 -1.46
CA THR A 94 -5.80 -19.83 -2.18
C THR A 94 -5.92 -18.57 -1.32
N LYS A 95 -6.28 -18.76 -0.05
CA LYS A 95 -6.37 -17.68 0.95
C LYS A 95 -5.01 -17.02 1.17
N LYS A 96 -3.94 -17.81 1.33
CA LYS A 96 -2.58 -17.28 1.48
C LYS A 96 -2.10 -16.54 0.23
N GLU A 97 -2.34 -17.06 -0.96
CA GLU A 97 -2.01 -16.39 -2.23
C GLU A 97 -2.66 -15.01 -2.32
N TYR A 98 -3.96 -14.92 -1.99
CA TYR A 98 -4.68 -13.65 -1.92
C TYR A 98 -4.05 -12.67 -0.92
N PHE A 99 -3.74 -13.11 0.30
CA PHE A 99 -3.13 -12.23 1.30
C PHE A 99 -1.74 -11.73 0.89
N VAL A 100 -0.96 -12.56 0.21
CA VAL A 100 0.34 -12.15 -0.33
C VAL A 100 0.17 -11.04 -1.36
N ALA A 101 -0.80 -11.18 -2.29
CA ALA A 101 -1.09 -10.16 -3.30
C ALA A 101 -1.57 -8.84 -2.67
N VAL A 102 -2.47 -8.92 -1.68
CA VAL A 102 -2.96 -7.74 -0.95
C VAL A 102 -1.83 -7.04 -0.19
N LYS A 103 -0.97 -7.79 0.50
CA LYS A 103 0.17 -7.24 1.26
C LYS A 103 1.16 -6.50 0.35
N LYS A 104 1.33 -6.97 -0.89
CA LYS A 104 2.19 -6.36 -1.91
C LYS A 104 1.50 -5.25 -2.70
N ASN A 105 0.23 -4.97 -2.39
CA ASN A 105 -0.58 -3.97 -3.09
C ASN A 105 -0.67 -4.24 -4.60
N ILE A 106 -0.67 -5.52 -4.99
CA ILE A 106 -0.87 -5.96 -6.38
C ILE A 106 -2.35 -5.75 -6.71
N PRO A 107 -2.71 -5.11 -7.85
CA PRO A 107 -4.09 -4.97 -8.30
C PRO A 107 -4.80 -6.34 -8.34
N THR A 108 -5.84 -6.47 -7.51
CA THR A 108 -6.56 -7.74 -7.32
C THR A 108 -7.98 -7.65 -7.87
N TYR A 109 -8.37 -8.62 -8.68
CA TYR A 109 -9.72 -8.76 -9.23
C TYR A 109 -10.39 -10.02 -8.67
N ILE A 110 -11.49 -9.84 -7.94
CA ILE A 110 -12.22 -10.94 -7.30
C ILE A 110 -13.46 -11.29 -8.12
N LEU A 111 -13.53 -12.54 -8.54
CA LEU A 111 -14.63 -13.11 -9.31
C LEU A 111 -15.33 -14.14 -8.43
N VAL A 112 -16.62 -13.94 -8.14
CA VAL A 112 -17.42 -14.87 -7.33
C VAL A 112 -18.53 -15.44 -8.20
N GLU A 113 -18.72 -16.75 -8.17
CA GLU A 113 -19.85 -17.37 -8.83
C GLU A 113 -21.17 -16.89 -8.20
N ARG A 114 -22.16 -16.51 -9.01
CA ARG A 114 -23.41 -15.93 -8.48
C ARG A 114 -24.15 -16.87 -7.53
N SER A 115 -24.14 -18.16 -7.83
CA SER A 115 -24.74 -19.20 -6.98
C SER A 115 -24.15 -19.21 -5.56
N VAL A 116 -22.82 -19.06 -5.45
CA VAL A 116 -22.07 -18.96 -4.19
C VAL A 116 -22.40 -17.68 -3.44
N TYR A 117 -22.50 -16.56 -4.17
CA TYR A 117 -22.80 -15.27 -3.55
C TYR A 117 -24.21 -15.24 -2.93
N VAL A 118 -25.20 -15.87 -3.59
CA VAL A 118 -26.56 -16.01 -3.03
C VAL A 118 -26.56 -16.85 -1.75
N ASP A 119 -25.79 -17.93 -1.73
CA ASP A 119 -25.63 -18.76 -0.52
C ASP A 119 -24.91 -17.97 0.59
N TYR A 120 -23.93 -17.12 0.24
CA TYR A 120 -23.25 -16.23 1.18
C TYR A 120 -24.21 -15.22 1.83
N GLU A 121 -25.11 -14.60 1.06
CA GLU A 121 -26.14 -13.70 1.63
C GLU A 121 -27.07 -14.44 2.59
N THR A 122 -27.35 -15.72 2.32
CA THR A 122 -28.13 -16.59 3.19
C THR A 122 -27.34 -16.94 4.46
N PHE A 123 -26.03 -17.18 4.33
CA PHE A 123 -25.13 -17.41 5.45
C PHE A 123 -25.07 -16.21 6.42
N LEU A 124 -24.99 -14.98 5.88
CA LEU A 124 -24.99 -13.77 6.71
C LEU A 124 -26.23 -13.65 7.61
N LYS A 125 -27.39 -14.10 7.13
CA LYS A 125 -28.65 -14.08 7.89
C LYS A 125 -28.75 -15.20 8.93
N ASN A 126 -27.95 -16.27 8.78
CA ASN A 126 -28.05 -17.49 9.58
C ASN A 126 -26.75 -17.82 10.34
N LYS A 127 -25.85 -16.85 10.57
CA LYS A 127 -24.53 -17.04 11.21
C LYS A 127 -24.54 -17.81 12.53
N VAL A 128 -25.64 -17.76 13.28
CA VAL A 128 -25.77 -18.41 14.60
C VAL A 128 -26.13 -19.89 14.46
N ASN A 129 -26.57 -20.34 13.29
CA ASN A 129 -27.07 -21.70 13.07
C ASN A 129 -26.14 -22.51 12.18
N GLU A 130 -25.27 -23.31 12.81
CA GLU A 130 -24.33 -24.20 12.13
C GLU A 130 -25.01 -25.39 11.43
N SER A 131 -26.33 -25.57 11.61
CA SER A 131 -27.09 -26.70 11.01
C SER A 131 -27.64 -26.39 9.62
N VAL A 132 -27.38 -25.21 9.05
CA VAL A 132 -27.86 -24.82 7.72
C VAL A 132 -26.93 -25.41 6.66
N ASN A 133 -27.51 -26.24 5.78
CA ASN A 133 -26.80 -26.78 4.63
C ASN A 133 -27.02 -25.88 3.40
N TYR A 134 -25.93 -25.50 2.73
CA TYR A 134 -25.93 -24.59 1.58
C TYR A 134 -25.90 -25.41 0.29
N ALA A 135 -26.72 -25.05 -0.70
CA ALA A 135 -26.95 -25.88 -1.88
C ALA A 135 -25.81 -25.79 -2.91
N HIS A 136 -25.02 -24.72 -2.86
CA HIS A 136 -24.00 -24.40 -3.84
C HIS A 136 -22.60 -24.37 -3.25
N VAL A 137 -22.42 -24.58 -1.95
CA VAL A 137 -21.12 -24.46 -1.27
C VAL A 137 -20.84 -25.67 -0.39
N ASP A 138 -19.69 -26.32 -0.61
CA ASP A 138 -19.27 -27.52 0.12
C ASP A 138 -18.70 -27.23 1.53
N SER A 139 -18.17 -26.01 1.76
CA SER A 139 -17.55 -25.61 3.04
C SER A 139 -17.92 -24.18 3.44
N ALA A 140 -18.31 -23.98 4.70
CA ALA A 140 -18.59 -22.66 5.25
C ALA A 140 -17.38 -21.71 5.24
N ASN A 141 -16.17 -22.26 5.11
CA ASN A 141 -14.95 -21.46 5.06
C ASN A 141 -14.86 -20.55 3.82
N ILE A 142 -15.50 -20.93 2.70
CA ILE A 142 -15.61 -20.07 1.51
C ILE A 142 -16.36 -18.77 1.86
N PHE A 143 -17.35 -18.84 2.74
CA PHE A 143 -18.05 -17.65 3.23
C PHE A 143 -17.17 -16.77 4.11
N TYR A 144 -16.32 -17.36 4.96
CA TYR A 144 -15.34 -16.58 5.73
C TYR A 144 -14.32 -15.91 4.82
N LEU A 145 -13.88 -16.58 3.74
CA LEU A 145 -13.01 -15.95 2.73
C LEU A 145 -13.70 -14.77 2.04
N ILE A 146 -14.95 -14.93 1.60
CA ILE A 146 -15.72 -13.83 0.97
C ILE A 146 -15.90 -12.67 1.95
N GLU A 147 -16.21 -12.96 3.22
CA GLU A 147 -16.33 -11.94 4.26
C GLU A 147 -15.02 -11.19 4.49
N GLU A 148 -13.89 -11.89 4.58
CA GLU A 148 -12.58 -11.28 4.72
C GLU A 148 -12.22 -10.39 3.51
N ILE A 149 -12.55 -10.82 2.29
CA ILE A 149 -12.35 -10.02 1.07
C ILE A 149 -13.20 -8.74 1.11
N LEU A 150 -14.48 -8.86 1.46
CA LEU A 150 -15.40 -7.72 1.54
C LEU A 150 -15.05 -6.75 2.68
N SER A 151 -14.39 -7.24 3.74
CA SER A 151 -13.93 -6.40 4.85
C SER A 151 -12.77 -5.46 4.49
N GLN A 152 -12.06 -5.70 3.39
CA GLN A 152 -10.93 -4.88 2.98
C GLN A 152 -11.40 -3.47 2.51
N PRO A 153 -10.75 -2.38 2.94
CA PRO A 153 -11.16 -1.03 2.55
C PRO A 153 -10.69 -0.63 1.14
N LYS A 154 -9.72 -1.34 0.57
CA LYS A 154 -9.08 -1.03 -0.72
C LYS A 154 -8.75 -2.33 -1.47
N ASN A 155 -8.60 -2.23 -2.79
CA ASN A 155 -8.13 -3.31 -3.67
C ASN A 155 -9.01 -4.57 -3.64
N ASN A 156 -10.34 -4.38 -3.53
CA ASN A 156 -11.33 -5.44 -3.46
C ASN A 156 -12.48 -5.30 -4.47
N PRO A 157 -12.24 -5.05 -5.77
CA PRO A 157 -13.30 -5.09 -6.76
C PRO A 157 -13.84 -6.53 -6.87
N VAL A 158 -15.07 -6.72 -6.42
CA VAL A 158 -15.80 -7.99 -6.47
C VAL A 158 -16.81 -7.97 -7.61
N HIS A 159 -16.78 -8.99 -8.45
CA HIS A 159 -17.73 -9.17 -9.54
C HIS A 159 -18.37 -10.56 -9.49
N GLN A 160 -19.69 -10.59 -9.64
CA GLN A 160 -20.45 -11.83 -9.67
C GLN A 160 -20.66 -12.30 -11.10
N PHE A 161 -20.30 -13.54 -11.42
CA PHE A 161 -20.44 -14.10 -12.77
C PHE A 161 -21.33 -15.33 -12.81
N ASP A 162 -22.01 -15.55 -13.94
CA ASP A 162 -22.63 -16.84 -14.28
C ASP A 162 -21.84 -17.53 -15.40
N ARG A 163 -21.34 -16.74 -16.36
CA ARG A 163 -20.69 -17.23 -17.57
C ARG A 163 -19.31 -16.63 -17.71
N TYR A 164 -18.45 -17.34 -18.45
CA TYR A 164 -17.12 -16.87 -18.78
C TYR A 164 -17.14 -15.53 -19.55
N SER A 165 -18.13 -15.31 -20.42
CA SER A 165 -18.31 -14.03 -21.13
C SER A 165 -18.41 -12.82 -20.20
N ASP A 166 -19.00 -13.02 -19.02
CA ASP A 166 -19.19 -11.95 -18.03
C ASP A 166 -17.83 -11.57 -17.40
N ILE A 167 -17.00 -12.59 -17.12
CA ILE A 167 -15.64 -12.42 -16.62
C ILE A 167 -14.80 -11.68 -17.67
N GLU A 168 -14.84 -12.12 -18.91
CA GLU A 168 -14.05 -11.53 -20.01
C GLU A 168 -14.41 -10.06 -20.23
N ALA A 169 -15.71 -9.75 -20.33
CA ALA A 169 -16.18 -8.38 -20.52
C ALA A 169 -15.77 -7.49 -19.35
N TRP A 170 -15.97 -7.96 -18.12
CA TRP A 170 -15.64 -7.17 -16.94
C TRP A 170 -14.13 -6.93 -16.79
N LEU A 171 -13.29 -7.96 -16.96
CA LEU A 171 -11.84 -7.80 -16.89
C LEU A 171 -11.30 -6.87 -17.99
N LYS A 172 -11.86 -6.94 -19.22
CA LYS A 172 -11.51 -5.99 -20.30
C LYS A 172 -11.79 -4.55 -19.88
N ASP A 173 -12.96 -4.28 -19.33
CA ASP A 173 -13.34 -2.93 -18.89
C ASP A 173 -12.46 -2.44 -17.73
N GLN A 174 -12.20 -3.32 -16.75
CA GLN A 174 -11.33 -2.98 -15.62
C GLN A 174 -9.89 -2.68 -16.07
N TRP A 175 -9.32 -3.48 -16.96
CA TRP A 175 -7.95 -3.29 -17.44
C TRP A 175 -7.83 -2.10 -18.38
N ALA A 176 -8.86 -1.83 -19.19
CA ALA A 176 -8.94 -0.60 -19.98
C ALA A 176 -9.01 0.64 -19.08
N GLY A 177 -9.78 0.58 -17.99
CA GLY A 177 -9.85 1.62 -16.97
C GLY A 177 -8.51 1.87 -16.31
N LEU A 178 -7.85 0.82 -15.82
CA LEU A 178 -6.51 0.87 -15.23
C LEU A 178 -5.50 1.47 -16.20
N PHE A 179 -5.49 1.01 -17.45
CA PHE A 179 -4.56 1.51 -18.47
C PHE A 179 -4.78 2.99 -18.79
N ARG A 180 -6.04 3.42 -18.91
CA ARG A 180 -6.40 4.84 -19.09
C ARG A 180 -5.92 5.69 -17.92
N GLU A 181 -6.09 5.21 -16.70
CA GLU A 181 -5.62 5.91 -15.51
C GLU A 181 -4.09 6.04 -15.51
N LEU A 182 -3.36 4.97 -15.82
CA LEU A 182 -1.90 4.99 -15.93
C LEU A 182 -1.40 5.97 -17.00
N ILE A 183 -2.06 6.04 -18.17
CA ILE A 183 -1.73 7.03 -19.21
C ILE A 183 -1.93 8.46 -18.69
N ASN A 184 -3.06 8.72 -18.01
CA ASN A 184 -3.37 10.04 -17.47
C ASN A 184 -2.40 10.44 -16.35
N GLN A 185 -2.07 9.50 -15.45
CA GLN A 185 -1.08 9.70 -14.39
C GLN A 185 0.29 10.03 -14.97
N ARG A 186 0.72 9.32 -16.02
CA ARG A 186 1.99 9.62 -16.72
C ARG A 186 2.01 11.06 -17.24
N SER A 187 0.93 11.51 -17.89
CA SER A 187 0.82 12.90 -18.38
C SER A 187 0.90 13.92 -17.24
N LYS A 188 0.21 13.66 -16.12
CA LYS A 188 0.24 14.53 -14.95
C LYS A 188 1.64 14.56 -14.30
N GLN A 189 2.32 13.42 -14.23
CA GLN A 189 3.67 13.33 -13.67
C GLN A 189 4.67 14.18 -14.46
N THR A 190 4.59 14.15 -15.80
CA THR A 190 5.40 15.03 -16.65
C THR A 190 5.13 16.51 -16.37
N GLN A 191 3.87 16.91 -16.18
CA GLN A 191 3.53 18.30 -15.83
C GLN A 191 4.11 18.69 -14.46
N ILE A 192 3.99 17.84 -13.45
CA ILE A 192 4.57 18.08 -12.11
C ILE A 192 6.09 18.24 -12.21
N SER A 193 6.78 17.36 -12.94
CA SER A 193 8.23 17.46 -13.13
C SER A 193 8.65 18.75 -13.83
N SER A 194 7.89 19.19 -14.83
CA SER A 194 8.13 20.46 -15.51
C SER A 194 7.91 21.66 -14.59
N LEU A 195 6.86 21.63 -13.75
CA LEU A 195 6.58 22.69 -12.80
C LEU A 195 7.67 22.77 -11.72
N ALA A 196 8.13 21.62 -11.21
CA ALA A 196 9.25 21.57 -10.28
C ALA A 196 10.52 22.19 -10.88
N SER A 197 10.81 21.91 -12.16
CA SER A 197 11.95 22.53 -12.86
C SER A 197 11.80 24.05 -13.03
N GLN A 198 10.59 24.55 -13.32
CA GLN A 198 10.30 25.98 -13.42
C GLN A 198 10.46 26.69 -12.07
N VAL A 199 9.98 26.08 -10.99
CA VAL A 199 10.16 26.60 -9.62
C VAL A 199 11.65 26.64 -9.26
N SER A 200 12.42 25.63 -9.62
CA SER A 200 13.88 25.61 -9.41
C SER A 200 14.56 26.75 -10.18
N LEU A 201 14.20 26.97 -11.44
CA LEU A 201 14.75 28.05 -12.26
C LEU A 201 14.37 29.44 -11.71
N LEU A 202 13.14 29.61 -11.22
CA LEU A 202 12.71 30.83 -10.53
C LEU A 202 13.50 31.08 -9.24
N ALA A 203 13.81 30.03 -8.48
CA ALA A 203 14.63 30.15 -7.28
C ALA A 203 16.05 30.63 -7.63
N GLU A 204 16.64 30.11 -8.71
CA GLU A 204 17.95 30.54 -9.19
C GLU A 204 17.94 32.00 -9.67
N ILE A 205 16.92 32.40 -10.42
CA ILE A 205 16.75 33.81 -10.84
C ILE A 205 16.64 34.72 -9.62
N ASN A 206 15.82 34.37 -8.63
CA ASN A 206 15.71 35.16 -7.40
C ASN A 206 17.05 35.26 -6.65
N GLU A 207 17.85 34.18 -6.65
CA GLU A 207 19.19 34.21 -6.08
C GLU A 207 20.13 35.16 -6.82
N THR A 208 20.10 35.15 -8.16
CA THR A 208 20.90 36.10 -8.96
C THR A 208 20.47 37.55 -8.74
N LEU A 209 19.16 37.81 -8.67
CA LEU A 209 18.62 39.14 -8.35
C LEU A 209 19.06 39.59 -6.95
N LYS A 210 19.04 38.68 -5.96
CA LYS A 210 19.55 38.94 -4.62
C LYS A 210 21.03 39.33 -4.66
N ARG A 211 21.88 38.58 -5.37
CA ARG A 211 23.31 38.91 -5.53
C ARG A 211 23.53 40.26 -6.21
N TYR A 212 22.77 40.56 -7.26
CA TYR A 212 22.87 41.86 -7.94
C TYR A 212 22.41 43.02 -7.05
N MET A 213 21.33 42.84 -6.29
CA MET A 213 20.90 43.84 -5.30
C MET A 213 21.94 44.03 -4.21
N GLU A 214 22.53 42.96 -3.67
CA GLU A 214 23.61 43.04 -2.68
C GLU A 214 24.83 43.79 -3.24
N GLU A 215 25.23 43.50 -4.47
CA GLU A 215 26.39 44.16 -5.10
C GLU A 215 26.13 45.65 -5.37
N ILE A 216 24.92 46.02 -5.82
CA ILE A 216 24.55 47.41 -6.05
C ILE A 216 24.43 48.16 -4.72
N MET A 217 23.75 47.58 -3.74
CA MET A 217 23.48 48.24 -2.46
C MET A 217 24.74 48.38 -1.59
N SER A 218 25.67 47.41 -1.67
CA SER A 218 26.99 47.54 -1.03
C SER A 218 27.80 48.73 -1.54
N LYS A 219 27.54 49.20 -2.75
CA LYS A 219 28.18 50.39 -3.34
C LYS A 219 27.43 51.69 -3.04
N VAL A 220 26.18 51.65 -2.60
CA VAL A 220 25.29 52.82 -2.49
C VAL A 220 25.04 53.27 -1.04
N SER A 221 24.92 52.37 -0.03
CA SER A 221 24.87 52.77 1.38
C SER A 221 25.05 51.62 2.41
N PRO A 222 25.78 51.84 3.54
CA PRO A 222 26.00 50.81 4.58
C PRO A 222 24.74 50.45 5.40
N GLU A 223 23.83 51.40 5.65
CA GLU A 223 22.62 51.18 6.46
C GLU A 223 21.63 50.20 5.83
N SER A 224 21.70 50.00 4.51
CA SER A 224 20.87 49.05 3.78
C SER A 224 21.33 47.60 3.92
N LEU A 225 22.58 47.36 4.35
CA LEU A 225 23.14 46.03 4.54
C LEU A 225 22.47 45.30 5.71
N GLU A 226 22.08 46.01 6.76
CA GLU A 226 21.34 45.43 7.88
C GLU A 226 19.94 44.97 7.45
N LEU A 227 19.22 45.76 6.66
CA LEU A 227 17.90 45.42 6.12
C LEU A 227 17.96 44.17 5.24
N ILE A 228 18.96 44.06 4.36
CA ILE A 228 19.16 42.89 3.50
C ILE A 228 19.52 41.65 4.34
N SER A 229 20.39 41.81 5.34
CA SER A 229 20.78 40.71 6.24
C SER A 229 19.62 40.18 7.09
N ASN A 230 18.71 41.06 7.51
CA ASN A 230 17.52 40.69 8.26
C ASN A 230 16.52 39.96 7.36
N GLU A 231 16.31 40.44 6.13
CA GLU A 231 15.37 39.79 5.21
C GLU A 231 15.92 38.45 4.68
N SER A 232 17.25 38.32 4.51
CA SER A 232 17.86 37.02 4.22
C SER A 232 17.70 36.02 5.37
N LYS A 233 17.92 36.45 6.62
CA LYS A 233 17.69 35.59 7.80
C LYS A 233 16.23 35.17 7.92
N ARG A 234 15.29 36.07 7.62
CA ARG A 234 13.85 35.79 7.59
C ARG A 234 13.48 34.79 6.49
N LEU A 235 14.11 34.88 5.32
CA LEU A 235 13.90 33.91 4.24
C LEU A 235 14.47 32.53 4.60
N ASP A 236 15.63 32.49 5.24
CA ASP A 236 16.25 31.24 5.66
C ASP A 236 15.44 30.56 6.78
N SER A 237 14.93 31.33 7.75
CA SER A 237 14.00 30.79 8.75
C SER A 237 12.72 30.27 8.10
N PHE A 238 12.13 31.01 7.15
CA PHE A 238 10.95 30.54 6.42
C PHE A 238 11.18 29.25 5.63
N LYS A 239 12.37 29.08 5.01
CA LYS A 239 12.73 27.84 4.32
C LYS A 239 12.88 26.67 5.29
N GLN A 240 13.54 26.88 6.43
CA GLN A 240 13.67 25.86 7.48
C GLN A 240 12.30 25.40 7.98
N ASP A 241 11.35 26.33 8.11
CA ASP A 241 9.99 26.03 8.57
C ASP A 241 9.26 25.15 7.58
N LYS A 242 9.36 25.46 6.28
CA LYS A 242 8.77 24.63 5.23
C LYS A 242 9.38 23.24 5.10
N GLU A 243 10.66 23.08 5.43
CA GLU A 243 11.30 21.75 5.45
C GLU A 243 10.94 20.96 6.72
N LEU A 244 10.81 21.64 7.88
CA LEU A 244 10.30 21.02 9.10
C LEU A 244 8.83 20.59 8.96
N GLU A 245 8.00 21.34 8.22
CA GLU A 245 6.60 20.98 7.94
C GLU A 245 6.48 19.61 7.24
N LYS A 246 7.49 19.24 6.43
CA LYS A 246 7.53 17.97 5.70
C LYS A 246 8.10 16.82 6.53
N SER A 247 8.66 17.10 7.70
CA SER A 247 9.29 16.09 8.53
C SER A 247 8.25 15.17 9.18
N MET A 248 8.58 13.88 9.27
CA MET A 248 7.69 12.86 9.84
C MET A 248 7.35 13.14 11.31
N ILE A 249 8.29 13.75 12.04
CA ILE A 249 8.11 14.12 13.44
C ILE A 249 7.11 15.25 13.62
N TYR A 250 7.13 16.28 12.76
CA TYR A 250 6.14 17.35 12.86
C TYR A 250 4.73 16.83 12.55
N GLY A 251 4.59 16.01 11.51
CA GLY A 251 3.32 15.36 11.18
C GLY A 251 2.76 14.49 12.32
N PHE A 252 3.64 13.79 13.04
CA PHE A 252 3.25 13.03 14.22
C PHE A 252 2.83 13.94 15.38
N LEU A 253 3.64 14.94 15.73
CA LEU A 253 3.44 15.79 16.89
C LEU A 253 2.25 16.77 16.76
N ILE A 254 1.88 17.18 15.55
CA ILE A 254 0.65 17.96 15.32
C ILE A 254 -0.59 17.19 15.81
N GLY A 255 -0.62 15.87 15.62
CA GLY A 255 -1.73 15.02 16.08
C GLY A 255 -1.92 15.01 17.60
N TYR A 256 -0.92 15.49 18.35
CA TYR A 256 -0.89 15.59 19.81
C TYR A 256 -0.94 17.04 20.31
N GLY A 257 -1.29 18.00 19.44
CA GLY A 257 -1.51 19.40 19.80
C GLY A 257 -0.27 20.29 19.80
N ILE A 258 0.88 19.81 19.33
CA ILE A 258 2.15 20.56 19.40
C ILE A 258 2.28 21.51 18.20
N LEU A 259 2.47 22.80 18.49
CA LEU A 259 2.69 23.84 17.49
C LEU A 259 4.14 23.84 16.98
N MET A 260 4.34 24.40 15.79
CA MET A 260 5.65 24.48 15.14
C MET A 260 6.69 25.22 15.99
N ASP A 261 6.27 26.30 16.67
CA ASP A 261 7.17 27.09 17.51
C ASP A 261 7.61 26.32 18.76
N ASP A 262 6.71 25.53 19.36
CA ASP A 262 7.03 24.68 20.51
C ASP A 262 7.98 23.54 20.10
N LEU A 263 7.77 22.94 18.92
CA LEU A 263 8.67 21.93 18.37
C LEU A 263 10.08 22.49 18.14
N LYS A 264 10.20 23.65 17.49
CA LYS A 264 11.49 24.30 17.28
C LYS A 264 12.20 24.63 18.59
N ASN A 265 11.46 25.19 19.55
CA ASN A 265 12.02 25.52 20.86
C ASN A 265 12.54 24.26 21.55
N ALA A 266 11.78 23.16 21.51
CA ALA A 266 12.24 21.87 22.03
C ALA A 266 13.48 21.36 21.27
N LEU A 267 13.51 21.44 19.93
CA LEU A 267 14.66 21.01 19.13
C LEU A 267 15.92 21.83 19.41
N ILE A 268 15.80 23.12 19.73
CA ILE A 268 16.93 24.02 20.01
C ILE A 268 17.44 23.87 21.45
N THR A 269 16.53 23.81 22.42
CA THR A 269 16.88 23.81 23.85
C THR A 269 17.39 22.47 24.35
N SER A 270 16.96 21.37 23.71
CA SER A 270 17.23 20.04 24.22
C SER A 270 18.67 19.60 23.96
N LYS A 271 19.31 19.08 25.02
CA LYS A 271 20.70 18.56 24.97
C LYS A 271 20.76 17.03 24.84
N SER A 272 19.67 16.34 25.18
CA SER A 272 19.53 14.89 25.00
C SER A 272 18.16 14.55 24.43
N ILE A 273 17.96 13.29 24.03
CA ILE A 273 16.67 12.81 23.52
C ILE A 273 15.63 12.82 24.64
N GLU A 274 16.03 12.46 25.86
CA GLU A 274 15.15 12.44 27.03
C GLU A 274 14.67 13.86 27.37
N ASP A 275 15.57 14.85 27.30
CA ASP A 275 15.26 16.27 27.49
C ASP A 275 14.32 16.79 26.39
N PHE A 276 14.52 16.33 25.14
CA PHE A 276 13.60 16.63 24.04
C PHE A 276 12.20 16.08 24.28
N ILE A 277 12.11 14.81 24.68
CA ILE A 277 10.83 14.16 24.98
C ILE A 277 10.15 14.89 26.15
N GLU A 278 10.87 15.25 27.20
CA GLU A 278 10.30 15.96 28.35
C GLU A 278 9.75 17.35 27.96
N ASN A 279 10.49 18.10 27.14
CA ASN A 279 10.08 19.42 26.68
C ASN A 279 8.87 19.38 25.74
N VAL A 280 8.78 18.33 24.91
CA VAL A 280 7.65 18.11 24.00
C VAL A 280 6.41 17.62 24.75
N VAL A 281 6.57 16.67 25.69
CA VAL A 281 5.47 16.13 26.51
C VAL A 281 4.85 17.21 27.40
N LYS A 282 5.66 18.13 27.95
CA LYS A 282 5.15 19.30 28.72
C LYS A 282 4.21 20.21 27.94
N LYS A 283 4.27 20.17 26.61
CA LYS A 283 3.50 21.03 25.70
C LYS A 283 2.37 20.29 24.97
N ALA A 284 2.29 18.98 25.13
CA ALA A 284 1.26 18.14 24.53
C ALA A 284 -0.05 18.15 25.34
N ASP A 285 -1.14 17.71 24.71
CA ASP A 285 -2.43 17.58 25.39
C ASP A 285 -2.36 16.62 26.60
N PRO A 286 -2.92 17.00 27.77
CA PRO A 286 -2.81 16.22 29.02
C PRO A 286 -3.22 14.76 28.89
N ASP A 287 -4.28 14.48 28.12
CA ASP A 287 -4.84 13.14 27.93
C ASP A 287 -3.95 12.21 27.08
N SER A 288 -2.97 12.77 26.35
CA SER A 288 -2.14 12.01 25.40
C SER A 288 -0.66 11.93 25.80
N THR A 289 -0.27 12.58 26.90
CA THR A 289 1.13 12.68 27.38
C THR A 289 1.80 11.33 27.60
N TYR A 290 1.14 10.39 28.28
CA TYR A 290 1.70 9.06 28.57
C TYR A 290 1.96 8.25 27.29
N LYS A 291 1.00 8.24 26.36
CA LYS A 291 1.13 7.56 25.06
C LYS A 291 2.21 8.20 24.19
N LEU A 292 2.30 9.53 24.20
CA LEU A 292 3.31 10.26 23.44
C LEU A 292 4.72 9.92 23.93
N GLN A 293 4.92 9.88 25.25
CA GLN A 293 6.21 9.55 25.86
C GLN A 293 6.66 8.13 25.51
N GLU A 294 5.76 7.15 25.61
CA GLU A 294 6.03 5.75 25.27
C GLU A 294 6.43 5.60 23.79
N ILE A 295 5.67 6.23 22.88
CA ILE A 295 5.94 6.14 21.43
C ILE A 295 7.27 6.82 21.06
N LEU A 296 7.57 7.99 21.62
CA LEU A 296 8.82 8.71 21.31
C LEU A 296 10.08 8.00 21.83
N LEU A 297 9.95 7.15 22.85
CA LEU A 297 11.05 6.35 23.42
C LEU A 297 11.43 5.14 22.56
N GLU A 298 10.52 4.60 21.74
CA GLU A 298 10.73 3.34 21.01
C GLU A 298 11.65 3.46 19.78
N ASP A 299 11.49 4.47 18.91
CA ASP A 299 12.29 4.52 17.66
C ASP A 299 12.36 5.89 16.93
N TRP A 300 12.03 7.01 17.58
CA TRP A 300 11.94 8.32 16.90
C TRP A 300 13.27 9.09 16.81
N MET A 301 14.36 8.54 17.34
CA MET A 301 15.68 9.19 17.36
C MET A 301 16.16 9.59 15.97
N ILE A 302 15.95 8.73 14.98
CA ILE A 302 16.39 8.97 13.60
C ILE A 302 15.68 10.20 13.03
N ASP A 303 14.38 10.33 13.27
CA ASP A 303 13.57 11.43 12.71
C ASP A 303 13.73 12.73 13.50
N ILE A 304 13.95 12.67 14.83
CA ILE A 304 14.37 13.82 15.64
C ILE A 304 15.69 14.38 15.12
N ASN A 305 16.67 13.51 14.86
CA ASN A 305 17.98 13.93 14.37
C ASN A 305 17.94 14.43 12.92
N LYS A 306 17.05 13.90 12.07
CA LYS A 306 16.77 14.49 10.75
C LYS A 306 16.21 15.90 10.87
N ALA A 307 15.27 16.13 11.80
CA ALA A 307 14.70 17.45 12.04
C ALA A 307 15.75 18.45 12.59
N ARG A 308 16.63 18.02 13.49
CA ARG A 308 17.76 18.86 13.97
C ARG A 308 18.75 19.21 12.88
N LYS A 309 19.02 18.28 11.95
CA LYS A 309 19.88 18.55 10.79
C LYS A 309 19.30 19.63 9.87
N ILE A 310 17.98 19.72 9.72
CA ILE A 310 17.32 20.79 8.94
C ILE A 310 17.58 22.16 9.57
N LEU A 311 17.65 22.22 10.90
CA LEU A 311 17.98 23.43 11.66
C LEU A 311 19.50 23.70 11.77
N GLY A 312 20.35 22.82 11.23
CA GLY A 312 21.82 22.93 11.34
C GLY A 312 22.36 22.61 12.75
N LEU A 313 21.60 21.88 13.56
CA LEU A 313 21.97 21.49 14.93
C LEU A 313 22.63 20.10 14.95
N ASP A 314 23.54 19.90 15.91
CA ASP A 314 24.17 18.60 16.14
C ASP A 314 23.15 17.53 16.55
N PRO A 315 23.36 16.26 16.15
CA PRO A 315 22.47 15.16 16.50
C PRO A 315 22.46 14.92 18.01
N LEU A 316 21.27 14.62 18.54
CA LEU A 316 21.08 14.17 19.90
C LEU A 316 21.50 12.71 20.04
N ILE A 317 22.07 12.40 21.20
CA ILE A 317 22.47 11.06 21.62
C ILE A 317 21.63 10.71 22.85
N TYR A 318 21.28 9.44 23.03
CA TYR A 318 20.75 8.96 24.31
C TYR A 318 21.82 9.16 25.38
N ILE A 319 21.51 9.91 26.43
CA ILE A 319 22.37 9.94 27.62
C ILE A 319 21.88 8.80 28.51
N GLY A 320 22.21 7.59 28.08
CA GLY A 320 21.75 6.34 28.68
C GLY A 320 22.90 5.50 29.21
N SER A 321 23.46 5.95 30.33
CA SER A 321 23.70 5.10 31.50
C SER A 321 23.68 5.96 32.75
#